data_AF-A0A9P9CXR5-F1
#
_entry.id   AF-A0A9P9CXR5-F1
#
_cell.length_a   1.000
_cell.length_b   1.000
_cell.length_c   1.000
_cell.angle_alpha   90.00
_cell.angle_beta   90.00
_cell.angle_gamma   90.00
#
_symmetry.space_group_name_H-M   'P 1'
#
loop_
_entity.id
_entity.type
_entity.pdbx_description
1 polymer ?
#
loop_
_entity_poly.entity_id
_entity_poly.type
_entity_poly.pdbx_seq_one_letter_code
_entity_poly.pdbx_strand_id
1 'polypeptide(L)'
;MTQTWREALQERSAEEWLSSISMGVPKDVKRVLGRLQPPTWEELRNLPLVDTNDAGVYAWLVTSKHELQMRFDRYLYVGSASRYGGELNRRIAEHTTKRKRRSESRVQRDIRTKVLKGPDRFITLMVMEIDSSDRYVVLGVRRTVTLAEAIFTVWLGALQSPAHDLKTLCSSDLETLNYTD
;
A
#
# COMPACT_ATOMS: atom_id res chain seq x y z
N MET A 1 -18.52 1.98 7.01
CA MET A 1 -18.37 1.05 5.88
C MET A 1 -19.41 1.44 4.83
N THR A 2 -19.08 1.56 3.52
CA THR A 2 -20.17 1.64 2.52
C THR A 2 -20.86 0.28 2.45
N GLN A 3 -22.17 0.26 2.23
CA GLN A 3 -22.95 -0.99 2.19
C GLN A 3 -22.36 -2.01 1.20
N THR A 4 -21.86 -1.53 0.06
CA THR A 4 -21.19 -2.33 -0.97
C THR A 4 -19.93 -3.06 -0.49
N TRP A 5 -19.14 -2.46 0.41
CA TRP A 5 -17.96 -3.11 0.97
C TRP A 5 -18.32 -4.13 2.05
N ARG A 6 -19.39 -3.88 2.81
CA ARG A 6 -19.90 -4.86 3.78
C ARG A 6 -20.30 -6.15 3.09
N GLU A 7 -21.10 -6.01 2.04
CA GLU A 7 -21.56 -7.13 1.22
C GLU A 7 -20.37 -7.84 0.58
N ALA A 8 -19.44 -7.10 -0.03
CA ALA A 8 -18.25 -7.68 -0.64
C ALA A 8 -17.38 -8.46 0.37
N LEU A 9 -17.20 -7.97 1.59
CA LEU A 9 -16.44 -8.68 2.62
C LEU A 9 -17.17 -9.93 3.12
N GLN A 10 -18.51 -9.98 3.02
CA GLN A 10 -19.32 -11.15 3.38
C GLN A 10 -19.39 -12.20 2.26
N GLU A 11 -18.98 -11.88 1.03
CA GLU A 11 -18.97 -12.84 -0.09
C GLU A 11 -17.96 -14.00 0.12
N ARG A 12 -16.96 -13.81 0.99
CA ARG A 12 -15.92 -14.80 1.29
C ARG A 12 -15.58 -14.77 2.77
N SER A 13 -15.15 -15.90 3.29
CA SER A 13 -14.58 -15.99 4.64
C SER A 13 -13.29 -15.15 4.75
N ALA A 14 -12.91 -14.81 5.99
CA ALA A 14 -11.66 -14.10 6.25
C ALA A 14 -10.45 -14.93 5.78
N GLU A 15 -10.52 -16.24 5.95
CA GLU A 15 -9.50 -17.21 5.54
C GLU A 15 -9.32 -17.21 4.02
N GLU A 16 -10.40 -17.16 3.25
CA GLU A 16 -10.34 -17.06 1.77
C GLU A 16 -9.73 -15.74 1.30
N TRP A 17 -10.07 -14.62 1.96
CA TRP A 17 -9.44 -13.33 1.67
C TRP A 17 -7.95 -13.35 1.97
N LEU A 18 -7.57 -13.80 3.17
CA LEU A 18 -6.17 -13.85 3.60
C LEU A 18 -5.36 -14.84 2.76
N SER A 19 -5.95 -15.98 2.36
CA SER A 19 -5.33 -16.93 1.44
C SER A 19 -5.06 -16.29 0.08
N SER A 20 -6.06 -15.61 -0.49
CA SER A 20 -5.93 -14.89 -1.77
C SER A 20 -4.87 -13.79 -1.74
N ILE A 21 -4.86 -13.00 -0.67
CA ILE A 21 -3.85 -11.95 -0.46
C ILE A 21 -2.48 -12.60 -0.33
N SER A 22 -2.34 -13.59 0.55
CA SER A 22 -1.09 -14.30 0.78
C SER A 22 -0.53 -14.90 -0.51
N MET A 23 -1.34 -15.49 -1.38
CA MET A 23 -0.88 -16.01 -2.69
C MET A 23 -0.17 -14.95 -3.54
N GLY A 24 -0.66 -13.70 -3.53
CA GLY A 24 -0.06 -12.60 -4.26
C GLY A 24 1.17 -11.95 -3.59
N VAL A 25 1.47 -12.27 -2.32
CA VAL A 25 2.64 -11.71 -1.62
C VAL A 25 3.90 -12.52 -1.96
N PRO A 26 4.95 -11.90 -2.52
CA PRO A 26 6.21 -12.59 -2.81
C PRO A 26 6.84 -13.21 -1.56
N LYS A 27 7.55 -14.33 -1.71
CA LYS A 27 8.17 -15.07 -0.59
C LYS A 27 9.08 -14.20 0.27
N ASP A 28 9.87 -13.33 -0.34
CA ASP A 28 10.78 -12.43 0.39
C ASP A 28 10.01 -11.40 1.22
N VAL A 29 8.89 -10.89 0.70
CA VAL A 29 8.00 -9.99 1.43
C VAL A 29 7.35 -10.73 2.59
N LYS A 30 6.84 -11.96 2.39
CA LYS A 30 6.31 -12.80 3.48
C LYS A 30 7.34 -13.02 4.59
N ARG A 31 8.59 -13.29 4.22
CA ARG A 31 9.68 -13.51 5.20
C ARG A 31 10.00 -12.24 6.00
N VAL A 32 9.86 -11.07 5.40
CA VAL A 32 10.09 -9.79 6.09
C VAL A 32 8.89 -9.42 6.96
N LEU A 33 7.66 -9.56 6.46
CA LEU A 33 6.44 -9.13 7.15
C LEU A 33 5.87 -10.16 8.13
N GLY A 34 6.17 -11.45 7.95
CA GLY A 34 5.65 -12.55 8.78
C GLY A 34 6.42 -12.78 10.08
N ARG A 35 7.35 -11.89 10.43
CA ARG A 35 8.10 -11.96 11.69
C ARG A 35 7.27 -11.38 12.84
N LEU A 36 7.59 -11.79 14.06
CA LEU A 36 6.95 -11.26 15.27
C LEU A 36 7.26 -9.76 15.49
N GLN A 37 8.42 -9.32 15.00
CA GLN A 37 8.86 -7.93 15.11
C GLN A 37 8.52 -7.17 13.81
N PRO A 38 8.13 -5.89 13.90
CA PRO A 38 7.96 -5.05 12.73
C PRO A 38 9.23 -5.00 11.87
N PRO A 39 9.11 -4.95 10.54
CA PRO A 39 10.27 -4.91 9.66
C PRO A 39 11.05 -3.61 9.84
N THR A 40 12.37 -3.71 9.82
CA THR A 40 13.23 -2.53 9.84
C THR A 40 13.20 -1.82 8.49
N TRP A 41 13.56 -0.53 8.48
CA TRP A 41 13.65 0.27 7.26
C TRP A 41 14.64 -0.32 6.23
N GLU A 42 15.73 -0.94 6.70
CA GLU A 42 16.72 -1.56 5.82
C GLU A 42 16.19 -2.84 5.18
N GLU A 43 15.49 -3.68 5.93
CA GLU A 43 14.83 -4.87 5.40
C GLU A 43 13.79 -4.49 4.35
N LEU A 44 13.01 -3.43 4.58
CA LEU A 44 12.07 -2.91 3.59
C LEU A 44 12.79 -2.40 2.34
N ARG A 45 13.90 -1.65 2.47
CA ARG A 45 14.67 -1.16 1.30
C ARG A 45 15.23 -2.28 0.43
N ASN A 46 15.57 -3.41 1.05
CA ASN A 46 16.12 -4.59 0.37
C ASN A 46 15.05 -5.40 -0.37
N LEU A 47 13.77 -5.12 -0.18
CA LEU A 47 12.71 -5.75 -0.98
C LEU A 47 12.78 -5.26 -2.44
N PRO A 48 12.46 -6.14 -3.40
CA PRO A 48 12.49 -5.78 -4.81
C PRO A 48 11.30 -4.90 -5.18
N LEU A 49 11.54 -3.98 -6.12
CA LEU A 49 10.49 -3.48 -7.00
C LEU A 49 10.41 -4.47 -8.17
N VAL A 50 9.27 -5.14 -8.31
CA VAL A 50 9.01 -6.05 -9.43
C VAL A 50 8.58 -5.21 -10.62
N ASP A 51 9.24 -5.42 -11.76
CA ASP A 51 8.81 -4.88 -13.04
C ASP A 51 7.62 -5.71 -13.54
N THR A 52 6.41 -5.20 -13.33
CA THR A 52 5.18 -5.91 -13.71
C THR A 52 4.06 -4.96 -14.11
N ASN A 53 3.27 -5.45 -15.05
CA ASN A 53 2.06 -4.81 -15.51
C ASN A 53 0.79 -5.31 -14.79
N ASP A 54 0.95 -6.20 -13.84
CA ASP A 54 -0.16 -6.76 -13.07
C ASP A 54 -0.74 -5.77 -12.05
N ALA A 55 -1.87 -6.15 -11.48
CA ALA A 55 -2.41 -5.49 -10.31
C ALA A 55 -1.57 -5.82 -9.07
N GLY A 56 -1.72 -5.03 -8.02
CA GLY A 56 -1.07 -5.32 -6.76
C GLY A 56 -0.90 -4.10 -5.85
N VAL A 57 -0.02 -4.26 -4.88
CA VAL A 57 0.26 -3.28 -3.84
C VAL A 57 1.76 -2.99 -3.82
N TYR A 58 2.11 -1.71 -3.78
CA TYR A 58 3.47 -1.25 -3.61
C TYR A 58 3.58 -0.36 -2.36
N ALA A 59 4.80 -0.23 -1.87
CA ALA A 59 5.15 0.81 -0.92
C ALA A 59 6.19 1.77 -1.51
N TRP A 60 6.09 3.02 -1.11
CA TRP A 60 7.05 4.08 -1.41
C TRP A 60 7.70 4.53 -0.10
N LEU A 61 9.00 4.30 0.00
CA LEU A 61 9.86 4.73 1.09
C LEU A 61 10.32 6.15 0.79
N VAL A 62 10.00 7.06 1.70
CA VAL A 62 10.32 8.49 1.61
C VAL A 62 10.99 8.94 2.90
N THR A 63 12.03 9.76 2.77
CA THR A 63 12.78 10.32 3.89
C THR A 63 12.58 11.83 3.99
N SER A 64 12.80 12.44 5.15
CA SER A 64 12.79 13.90 5.31
C SER A 64 13.94 14.55 4.52
N LYS A 65 13.74 15.77 4.02
CA LYS A 65 14.85 16.59 3.47
C LYS A 65 15.67 17.26 4.55
N HIS A 66 15.17 17.36 5.78
CA HIS A 66 15.91 18.00 6.87
C HIS A 66 17.06 17.09 7.31
N GLU A 67 18.24 17.66 7.54
CA GLU A 67 19.45 16.92 7.95
C GLU A 67 19.45 16.55 9.45
N LEU A 68 18.50 17.08 10.21
CA LEU A 68 18.32 16.74 11.62
C LEU A 68 17.74 15.34 11.73
N GLN A 69 18.60 14.35 12.01
CA GLN A 69 18.23 12.96 12.33
C GLN A 69 17.31 12.91 13.56
N MET A 70 16.03 13.18 13.36
CA MET A 70 15.00 12.89 14.35
C MET A 70 14.39 11.53 14.05
N ARG A 71 13.83 10.86 15.07
CA ARG A 71 13.14 9.56 14.94
C ARG A 71 12.02 9.56 13.88
N PHE A 72 11.61 10.72 13.36
CA PHE A 72 10.48 10.92 12.44
C PHE A 72 10.87 11.20 10.98
N ASP A 73 12.13 10.99 10.58
CA ASP A 73 12.55 11.29 9.19
C ASP A 73 12.23 10.23 8.15
N ARG A 74 11.54 9.15 8.55
CA ARG A 74 11.21 8.02 7.67
C ARG A 74 9.71 7.87 7.57
N TYR A 75 9.24 7.80 6.34
CA TYR A 75 7.82 7.75 6.04
C TYR A 75 7.57 6.68 4.99
N LEU A 76 6.48 5.95 5.18
CA LEU A 76 6.05 4.93 4.24
C LEU A 76 4.70 5.34 3.66
N TYR A 77 4.55 5.19 2.36
CA TYR A 77 3.29 5.30 1.65
C TYR A 77 2.96 3.93 1.07
N VAL A 78 1.73 3.43 1.27
CA VAL A 78 1.23 2.23 0.59
C VAL A 78 0.21 2.68 -0.44
N GLY A 79 0.32 2.12 -1.65
CA GLY A 79 -0.65 2.35 -2.72
C GLY A 79 -0.89 1.08 -3.50
N SER A 80 -1.97 1.07 -4.26
CA SER A 80 -2.35 -0.07 -5.08
C SER A 80 -2.65 0.31 -6.53
N ALA A 81 -2.57 -0.70 -7.40
CA ALA A 81 -3.02 -0.66 -8.78
C ALA A 81 -3.92 -1.87 -9.02
N SER A 82 -5.13 -1.66 -9.51
CA SER A 82 -6.16 -2.72 -9.58
C SER A 82 -7.15 -2.55 -10.73
N ARG A 83 -6.86 -1.64 -11.65
CA ARG A 83 -7.71 -1.42 -12.83
C ARG A 83 -7.23 -2.38 -13.92
N TYR A 84 -8.15 -2.95 -14.69
CA TYR A 84 -7.78 -3.69 -15.89
C TYR A 84 -6.99 -2.80 -16.87
N GLY A 85 -5.78 -3.22 -17.27
CA GLY A 85 -4.82 -2.39 -18.01
C GLY A 85 -4.29 -1.17 -17.22
N GLY A 86 -4.51 -1.15 -15.90
CA GLY A 86 -4.07 -0.12 -14.96
C GLY A 86 -3.11 -0.74 -13.95
N GLU A 87 -1.86 -0.67 -14.33
CA GLU A 87 -0.77 -1.56 -13.92
C GLU A 87 0.07 -0.95 -12.78
N LEU A 88 0.75 -1.79 -11.99
CA LEU A 88 1.66 -1.33 -10.93
C LEU A 88 2.71 -0.35 -11.45
N ASN A 89 3.40 -0.69 -12.54
CA ASN A 89 4.40 0.18 -13.19
C ASN A 89 3.83 1.55 -13.56
N ARG A 90 2.67 1.57 -14.20
CA ARG A 90 1.97 2.80 -14.57
C ARG A 90 1.65 3.63 -13.35
N ARG A 91 1.14 3.01 -12.28
CA ARG A 91 0.77 3.71 -11.05
C ARG A 91 1.98 4.33 -10.34
N ILE A 92 3.09 3.60 -10.29
CA ILE A 92 4.36 4.11 -9.75
C ILE A 92 4.87 5.28 -10.60
N ALA A 93 4.81 5.16 -11.93
CA ALA A 93 5.19 6.24 -12.85
C ALA A 93 4.33 7.50 -12.66
N GLU A 94 3.02 7.36 -12.37
CA GLU A 94 2.14 8.50 -12.06
C GLU A 94 2.61 9.28 -10.82
N HIS A 95 3.23 8.60 -9.85
CA HIS A 95 3.73 9.21 -8.62
C HIS A 95 5.11 9.86 -8.78
N THR A 96 5.97 9.31 -9.64
CA THR A 96 7.31 9.86 -9.91
C THR A 96 7.29 10.99 -10.95
N THR A 97 6.30 11.00 -11.85
CA THR A 97 6.18 12.05 -12.89
C THR A 97 5.91 13.41 -12.25
N LYS A 98 6.80 14.38 -12.49
CA LYS A 98 6.61 15.77 -12.05
C LYS A 98 5.37 16.36 -12.71
N ARG A 99 4.35 16.67 -11.92
CA ARG A 99 3.13 17.35 -12.37
C ARG A 99 3.13 18.81 -11.93
N LYS A 100 2.41 19.66 -12.65
CA LYS A 100 2.12 21.03 -12.21
C LYS A 100 1.33 20.95 -10.89
N ARG A 101 1.52 21.92 -9.98
CA ARG A 101 0.89 21.94 -8.62
C ARG A 101 -0.63 21.65 -8.65
N ARG A 102 -1.35 22.20 -9.62
CA ARG A 102 -2.81 22.02 -9.81
C ARG A 102 -3.22 20.59 -10.19
N SER A 103 -2.26 19.76 -10.61
CA SER A 103 -2.46 18.39 -11.10
C SER A 103 -1.69 17.36 -10.26
N GLU A 104 -1.12 17.78 -9.13
CA GLU A 104 -0.47 16.89 -8.18
C GLU A 104 -1.48 15.89 -7.59
N SER A 105 -1.08 14.63 -7.56
CA SER A 105 -1.78 13.63 -6.74
C SER A 105 -1.69 14.00 -5.26
N ARG A 106 -2.59 13.45 -4.44
CA ARG A 106 -2.58 13.68 -2.98
C ARG A 106 -1.23 13.34 -2.35
N VAL A 107 -0.63 12.20 -2.71
CA VAL A 107 0.68 11.80 -2.19
C VAL A 107 1.81 12.75 -2.64
N GLN A 108 1.78 13.27 -3.86
CA GLN A 108 2.76 14.27 -4.32
C GLN A 108 2.63 15.57 -3.51
N ARG A 109 1.39 15.97 -3.21
CA ARG A 109 1.12 17.11 -2.33
C ARG A 109 1.65 16.85 -0.92
N ASP A 110 1.40 15.68 -0.35
CA ASP A 110 1.83 15.31 0.99
C ASP A 110 3.37 15.26 1.10
N ILE A 111 4.06 14.71 0.11
CA ILE A 111 5.52 14.72 0.01
C ILE A 111 6.06 16.15 -0.04
N ARG A 112 5.43 17.02 -0.82
CA ARG A 112 5.84 18.42 -0.95
C ARG A 112 5.61 19.20 0.35
N THR A 113 4.43 19.08 0.97
CA THR A 113 4.08 19.83 2.18
C THR A 113 4.84 19.35 3.41
N LYS A 114 5.14 18.05 3.49
CA LYS A 114 5.97 17.48 4.56
C LYS A 114 7.47 17.58 4.28
N VAL A 115 7.86 18.22 3.17
CA VAL A 115 9.27 18.48 2.81
C VAL A 115 10.09 17.17 2.75
N LEU A 116 9.50 16.13 2.16
CA LEU A 116 10.14 14.81 2.02
C LEU A 116 11.02 14.77 0.77
N LYS A 117 12.16 14.06 0.85
CA LYS A 117 12.98 13.65 -0.29
C LYS A 117 12.16 12.64 -1.09
N GLY A 118 11.86 12.99 -2.34
CA GLY A 118 11.38 12.04 -3.32
C GLY A 118 12.42 11.85 -4.43
N PRO A 119 12.46 10.69 -5.10
CA PRO A 119 12.19 9.34 -4.59
C PRO A 119 13.41 8.77 -3.86
N ASP A 120 13.22 7.92 -2.84
CA ASP A 120 14.34 7.11 -2.31
C ASP A 120 14.21 5.66 -2.83
N ARG A 121 13.06 5.00 -2.63
CA ARG A 121 12.83 3.61 -3.10
C ARG A 121 11.35 3.25 -3.20
N PHE A 122 10.94 2.59 -4.28
CA PHE A 122 9.68 1.84 -4.35
C PHE A 122 9.96 0.36 -4.13
N ILE A 123 9.00 -0.35 -3.53
CA ILE A 123 9.03 -1.80 -3.33
C ILE A 123 7.67 -2.41 -3.64
N THR A 124 7.66 -3.66 -4.10
CA THR A 124 6.43 -4.41 -4.35
C THR A 124 6.07 -5.23 -3.13
N LEU A 125 4.84 -5.10 -2.63
CA LEU A 125 4.32 -5.87 -1.50
C LEU A 125 3.47 -7.05 -1.94
N MET A 126 2.72 -6.88 -3.03
CA MET A 126 1.82 -7.88 -3.59
C MET A 126 1.70 -7.69 -5.10
N VAL A 127 1.61 -8.78 -5.84
CA VAL A 127 1.28 -8.84 -7.27
C VAL A 127 0.13 -9.81 -7.47
N MET A 128 -0.81 -9.48 -8.36
CA MET A 128 -1.93 -10.32 -8.71
C MET A 128 -2.29 -10.10 -10.18
N GLU A 129 -2.21 -11.18 -10.95
CA GLU A 129 -2.57 -11.18 -12.38
C GLU A 129 -4.07 -10.88 -12.55
N ILE A 130 -4.41 -10.24 -13.67
CA ILE A 130 -5.79 -10.08 -14.12
C ILE A 130 -5.97 -10.85 -15.43
N ASP A 131 -6.24 -12.14 -15.32
CA ASP A 131 -6.27 -13.10 -16.43
C ASP A 131 -7.38 -12.84 -17.46
N SER A 132 -8.32 -11.96 -17.15
CA SER A 132 -9.49 -11.70 -17.97
C SER A 132 -10.02 -10.28 -17.82
N SER A 133 -10.55 -9.73 -18.92
CA SER A 133 -11.33 -8.48 -18.92
C SER A 133 -12.75 -8.67 -18.35
N ASP A 134 -13.12 -9.90 -17.98
CA ASP A 134 -14.40 -10.21 -17.36
C ASP A 134 -14.62 -9.34 -16.11
N ARG A 135 -15.82 -8.75 -16.03
CA ARG A 135 -16.14 -7.78 -14.99
C ARG A 135 -16.05 -8.37 -13.58
N TYR A 136 -16.45 -9.63 -13.39
CA TYR A 136 -16.41 -10.27 -12.08
C TYR A 136 -14.99 -10.60 -11.66
N VAL A 137 -14.15 -11.05 -12.61
CA VAL A 137 -12.72 -11.27 -12.37
C VAL A 137 -12.02 -9.98 -11.96
N VAL A 138 -12.21 -8.90 -12.75
CA VAL A 138 -11.62 -7.59 -12.47
C VAL A 138 -12.08 -7.04 -11.12
N LEU A 139 -13.38 -7.17 -10.79
CA LEU A 139 -13.91 -6.75 -9.49
C LEU A 139 -13.33 -7.57 -8.33
N GLY A 140 -13.16 -8.88 -8.52
CA GLY A 140 -12.53 -9.77 -7.54
C GLY A 140 -11.10 -9.34 -7.22
N VAL A 141 -10.26 -9.17 -8.24
CA VAL A 141 -8.87 -8.69 -8.07
C VAL A 141 -8.86 -7.32 -7.40
N ARG A 142 -9.73 -6.40 -7.83
CA ARG A 142 -9.80 -5.06 -7.25
C ARG A 142 -10.18 -5.07 -5.79
N ARG A 143 -11.11 -5.93 -5.37
CA ARG A 143 -11.48 -6.09 -3.97
C ARG A 143 -10.32 -6.64 -3.15
N THR A 144 -9.67 -7.71 -3.62
CA THR A 144 -8.51 -8.31 -2.95
C THR A 144 -7.38 -7.30 -2.78
N VAL A 145 -7.00 -6.60 -3.86
CA VAL A 145 -5.89 -5.64 -3.85
C VAL A 145 -6.17 -4.44 -2.95
N THR A 146 -7.41 -3.94 -2.93
CA THR A 146 -7.79 -2.82 -2.05
C THR A 146 -7.78 -3.25 -0.58
N LEU A 147 -8.25 -4.47 -0.28
CA LEU A 147 -8.17 -5.02 1.08
C LEU A 147 -6.71 -5.22 1.51
N ALA A 148 -5.87 -5.72 0.61
CA ALA A 148 -4.43 -5.86 0.85
C ALA A 148 -3.75 -4.51 1.12
N GLU A 149 -4.05 -3.46 0.33
CA GLU A 149 -3.56 -2.10 0.57
C GLU A 149 -3.87 -1.64 1.99
N ALA A 150 -5.09 -1.92 2.47
CA ALA A 150 -5.52 -1.58 3.82
C ALA A 150 -4.71 -2.29 4.89
N ILE A 151 -4.57 -3.60 4.76
CA ILE A 151 -3.83 -4.44 5.71
C ILE A 151 -2.38 -3.97 5.77
N PHE A 152 -1.73 -3.76 4.62
CA PHE A 152 -0.34 -3.29 4.59
C PHE A 152 -0.19 -1.86 5.11
N THR A 153 -1.16 -0.99 4.87
CA THR A 153 -1.16 0.38 5.41
C THR A 153 -1.14 0.36 6.94
N VAL A 154 -2.00 -0.45 7.55
CA VAL A 154 -2.07 -0.61 9.01
C VAL A 154 -0.82 -1.29 9.54
N TRP A 155 -0.42 -2.42 8.93
CA TRP A 155 0.70 -3.23 9.36
C TRP A 155 2.04 -2.48 9.34
N LEU A 156 2.25 -1.62 8.34
CA LEU A 156 3.50 -0.87 8.16
C LEU A 156 3.46 0.54 8.78
N GLY A 157 2.36 0.92 9.45
CA GLY A 157 2.21 2.27 10.01
C GLY A 157 2.34 3.38 8.96
N ALA A 158 1.79 3.17 7.76
CA ALA A 158 2.00 4.06 6.63
C ALA A 158 1.25 5.41 6.80
N LEU A 159 1.79 6.47 6.19
CA LEU A 159 1.27 7.84 6.26
C LEU A 159 -0.12 8.03 5.67
N GLN A 160 -0.50 7.22 4.69
CA GLN A 160 -1.82 7.29 4.09
C GLN A 160 -2.79 6.55 5.00
N SER A 161 -4.00 7.08 5.19
CA SER A 161 -5.07 6.21 5.68
C SER A 161 -5.34 5.12 4.63
N PRO A 162 -5.82 3.93 5.04
CA PRO A 162 -6.35 2.93 4.11
C PRO A 162 -7.29 3.60 3.09
N ALA A 163 -7.41 3.01 1.89
CA ALA A 163 -8.21 3.54 0.78
C ALA A 163 -9.47 4.27 1.29
N HIS A 164 -9.82 5.44 0.74
CA HIS A 164 -10.88 6.31 1.27
C HIS A 164 -12.20 5.60 1.62
N ASP A 165 -12.50 4.51 0.90
CA ASP A 165 -13.68 3.67 1.11
C ASP A 165 -13.64 2.85 2.42
N LEU A 166 -12.45 2.64 2.98
CA LEU A 166 -12.14 1.89 4.21
C LEU A 166 -11.99 2.78 5.44
N LYS A 167 -11.90 4.11 5.30
CA LYS A 167 -11.81 5.07 6.44
C LYS A 167 -12.97 4.99 7.43
N THR A 168 -14.03 4.28 7.07
CA THR A 168 -15.19 4.05 7.92
C THR A 168 -15.13 2.70 8.65
N LEU A 169 -13.93 2.11 8.81
CA LEU A 169 -13.69 0.78 9.41
C LEU A 169 -12.86 0.78 10.71
N CYS A 170 -12.17 1.86 11.06
CA CYS A 170 -11.51 2.00 12.36
C CYS A 170 -11.93 3.32 13.00
N SER A 171 -12.90 3.26 13.93
CA SER A 171 -13.16 4.33 14.89
C SER A 171 -12.32 4.18 16.17
N SER A 172 -11.38 3.24 16.18
CA SER A 172 -10.49 3.02 17.32
C SER A 172 -9.29 3.96 17.19
N ASP A 173 -9.18 4.84 18.17
CA ASP A 173 -8.21 5.91 18.28
C ASP A 173 -6.78 5.47 17.98
N LEU A 174 -6.08 6.32 17.21
CA LEU A 174 -4.63 6.30 17.01
C LEU A 174 -3.83 6.37 18.34
N GLU A 175 -4.49 6.51 19.48
CA GLU A 175 -3.90 6.54 20.82
C GLU A 175 -3.55 5.16 21.39
N THR A 176 -3.99 4.05 20.78
CA THR A 176 -3.72 2.69 21.30
C THR A 176 -2.49 1.99 20.71
N LEU A 177 -1.72 2.64 19.83
CA LEU A 177 -0.41 2.15 19.39
C LEU A 177 0.73 2.87 20.12
N ASN A 178 0.62 3.03 21.44
CA ASN A 178 1.76 3.34 22.28
C ASN A 178 2.48 2.02 22.60
N TYR A 179 3.54 1.74 21.84
CA TYR A 179 4.58 0.82 22.30
C TYR A 179 5.34 1.52 23.42
N THR A 180 4.94 1.28 24.68
CA THR A 180 5.79 1.53 25.84
C THR A 180 6.75 0.36 26.00
N ASP A 181 8.02 0.70 26.25
CA ASP A 181 9.14 -0.21 26.57
C ASP A 181 8.83 -1.15 27.74
#